data_AF-A0A1X7USA4-F1
#
_entry.id   AF-A0A1X7USA4-F1
#
_cell.length_a   1.000
_cell.length_b   1.000
_cell.length_c   1.000
_cell.angle_alpha   90.00
_cell.angle_beta   90.00
_cell.angle_gamma   90.00
#
_symmetry.space_group_name_H-M   'P 1'
#
loop_
_entity.id
_entity.type
_entity.pdbx_description
1 polymer ?
#
loop_
_entity_poly.entity_id
_entity_poly.type
_entity_poly.pdbx_seq_one_letter_code
_entity_poly.pdbx_strand_id
1 'polypeptide(L)'
;MKIAHESDAHTGVKDTLTDVRNQYWILQGRSYARQYINECVLCRRYAVSHYRLPPAPLPNFHVKQSFPFSVVGVDFACPLTYITASRD
;
A
#
# COMPACT_ATOMS: atom_id res chain seq x y z
N MET A 1 -17.95 -11.13 14.68
CA MET A 1 -16.69 -10.49 14.25
C MET A 1 -16.64 -10.26 12.77
N LYS A 2 -16.58 -11.32 11.93
CA LYS A 2 -16.52 -11.17 10.47
C LYS A 2 -17.56 -10.21 9.91
N ILE A 3 -18.85 -10.50 10.16
CA ILE A 3 -19.96 -9.71 9.63
C ILE A 3 -19.83 -8.24 10.05
N ALA A 4 -19.78 -7.95 11.34
CA ALA A 4 -19.60 -6.60 11.87
C ALA A 4 -18.37 -5.87 11.29
N HIS A 5 -17.24 -6.56 11.17
CA HIS A 5 -16.01 -5.97 10.64
C HIS A 5 -16.11 -5.63 9.15
N GLU A 6 -16.74 -6.51 8.36
CA GLU A 6 -16.92 -6.32 6.92
C GLU A 6 -18.06 -5.33 6.59
N SER A 7 -19.15 -5.34 7.37
CA SER A 7 -20.27 -4.39 7.23
C SER A 7 -19.87 -2.97 7.60
N ASP A 8 -19.01 -2.81 8.61
CA ASP A 8 -18.51 -1.52 9.06
C ASP A 8 -17.27 -1.08 8.26
N ALA A 9 -17.16 -1.51 6.99
CA ALA A 9 -16.09 -1.12 6.08
C ALA A 9 -14.67 -1.26 6.67
N HIS A 10 -14.40 -2.35 7.39
CA HIS A 10 -13.10 -2.65 7.99
C HIS A 10 -12.62 -1.65 9.06
N THR A 11 -13.55 -1.11 9.85
CA THR A 11 -13.22 -0.26 11.01
C THR A 11 -12.38 -0.96 12.08
N GLY A 12 -11.89 -0.18 13.03
CA GLY A 12 -11.02 -0.65 14.10
C GLY A 12 -11.73 -1.44 15.19
N VAL A 13 -10.94 -1.97 16.12
CA VAL A 13 -11.40 -2.81 17.24
C VAL A 13 -12.57 -2.21 18.02
N LYS A 14 -12.57 -0.89 18.25
CA LYS A 14 -13.60 -0.23 19.05
C LYS A 14 -14.96 -0.29 18.35
N ASP A 15 -14.99 0.01 17.06
CA ASP A 15 -16.23 0.17 16.30
C ASP A 15 -16.84 -1.21 16.03
N THR A 16 -16.03 -2.15 15.55
CA THR A 16 -16.44 -3.56 15.38
C THR A 16 -16.97 -4.18 16.67
N LEU A 17 -16.35 -3.86 17.81
CA LEU A 17 -16.80 -4.36 19.11
C LEU A 17 -18.10 -3.68 19.58
N THR A 18 -18.32 -2.43 19.19
CA THR A 18 -19.54 -1.69 19.49
C THR A 18 -20.72 -2.27 18.70
N ASP A 19 -20.52 -2.55 17.41
CA ASP A 19 -21.55 -3.17 16.58
C ASP A 19 -21.95 -4.57 17.10
N VAL A 20 -20.96 -5.41 17.40
CA VAL A 20 -21.22 -6.75 17.95
C VAL A 20 -22.00 -6.69 19.28
N ARG A 21 -21.76 -5.66 20.11
CA ARG A 21 -22.44 -5.49 21.40
C ARG A 21 -23.91 -5.07 21.29
N ASN A 22 -24.36 -4.63 20.12
CA ASN A 22 -25.78 -4.37 19.88
C ASN A 22 -26.62 -5.65 19.95
N GLN A 23 -26.01 -6.82 19.72
CA GLN A 23 -26.71 -8.11 19.72
C GLN A 23 -26.11 -9.16 20.66
N TYR A 24 -24.82 -9.09 20.96
CA TYR A 24 -24.12 -10.17 21.69
C TYR A 24 -23.15 -9.63 22.73
N TRP A 25 -23.09 -10.31 23.89
CA TRP A 25 -22.07 -10.05 24.91
C TRP A 25 -20.98 -11.13 24.89
N ILE A 26 -19.94 -10.91 24.08
CA ILE A 26 -18.83 -11.87 23.93
C ILE A 26 -17.80 -11.68 25.04
N LEU A 27 -17.52 -12.75 25.79
CA LEU A 27 -16.43 -12.77 26.78
C LEU A 27 -15.10 -12.49 26.10
N GLN A 28 -14.28 -11.62 26.70
CA GLN A 28 -13.01 -11.15 26.12
C GLN A 28 -13.14 -10.61 24.68
N GLY A 29 -14.32 -10.10 24.29
CA GLY A 29 -14.61 -9.73 22.91
C GLY A 29 -13.61 -8.75 22.29
N ARG A 30 -12.99 -7.86 23.09
CA ARG A 30 -11.93 -6.95 22.61
C ARG A 30 -10.68 -7.69 22.17
N SER A 31 -10.29 -8.75 22.89
CA SER A 31 -9.14 -9.59 22.52
C SER A 31 -9.43 -10.31 21.20
N TYR A 32 -10.61 -10.91 21.10
CA TYR A 32 -11.06 -11.60 19.90
C TYR A 32 -11.19 -10.66 18.69
N ALA A 33 -11.70 -9.43 18.89
CA ALA A 33 -11.75 -8.37 17.88
C ALA A 33 -10.37 -8.08 17.32
N ARG A 34 -9.40 -7.86 18.22
CA ARG A 34 -8.03 -7.51 17.86
C ARG A 34 -7.36 -8.65 17.11
N GLN A 35 -7.53 -9.89 17.56
CA GLN A 35 -7.02 -11.06 16.85
C GLN A 35 -7.60 -11.13 15.45
N TYR A 36 -8.93 -11.08 15.32
CA TYR A 36 -9.61 -11.19 14.04
C TYR A 36 -9.20 -10.08 13.04
N ILE A 37 -9.15 -8.82 13.48
CA ILE A 37 -8.75 -7.68 12.64
C ILE A 37 -7.28 -7.80 12.21
N ASN A 38 -6.39 -8.27 13.08
CA ASN A 38 -4.98 -8.49 12.73
C ASN A 38 -4.80 -9.62 11.70
N GLU A 39 -5.72 -10.59 11.65
CA GLU A 39 -5.75 -11.68 10.68
C GLU A 39 -6.43 -11.30 9.35
N CYS A 40 -7.22 -10.22 9.33
CA CYS A 40 -7.89 -9.72 8.13
C CYS A 40 -6.88 -9.26 7.07
N VAL A 41 -6.91 -9.88 5.89
CA VAL A 41 -5.97 -9.62 4.79
C VAL A 41 -6.06 -8.18 4.29
N LEU A 42 -7.27 -7.63 4.17
CA LEU A 42 -7.48 -6.25 3.72
C LEU A 42 -6.90 -5.25 4.73
N CYS A 43 -7.26 -5.38 6.01
CA CYS A 43 -6.71 -4.53 7.06
C CYS A 43 -5.20 -4.64 7.14
N ARG A 44 -4.65 -5.86 7.07
CA ARG A 44 -3.20 -6.06 7.08
C ARG A 44 -2.54 -5.35 5.91
N ARG A 45 -3.07 -5.49 4.69
CA ARG A 45 -2.54 -4.83 3.48
C ARG A 45 -2.52 -3.31 3.62
N TYR A 46 -3.60 -2.70 4.11
CA TYR A 46 -3.71 -1.25 4.24
C TYR A 46 -3.04 -0.67 5.50
N ALA A 47 -2.82 -1.49 6.53
CA ALA A 47 -2.11 -1.07 7.75
C ALA A 47 -0.58 -1.09 7.60
N VAL A 48 -0.04 -1.75 6.57
CA VAL A 48 1.42 -1.79 6.36
C VAL A 48 1.92 -0.40 5.98
N SER A 49 2.85 0.14 6.76
CA SER A 49 3.60 1.32 6.37
C SER A 49 4.60 0.97 5.27
N HIS A 50 4.84 1.90 4.34
CA HIS A 50 5.88 1.74 3.33
C HIS A 50 7.19 1.33 3.98
N TYR A 51 7.87 0.35 3.40
CA TYR A 51 9.20 0.00 3.86
C TYR A 51 10.09 1.24 3.75
N ARG A 52 10.67 1.65 4.89
CA ARG A 52 11.60 2.77 4.91
C ARG A 52 12.92 2.27 4.34
N LEU A 53 13.09 2.40 3.02
CA LEU A 53 14.35 2.04 2.39
C LEU A 53 15.47 2.86 3.04
N PRO A 54 16.57 2.23 3.51
CA PRO A 54 17.78 2.97 3.81
C PRO A 54 18.26 3.66 2.52
N PRO A 55 18.96 4.79 2.62
CA PRO A 55 19.53 5.44 1.45
C PRO A 55 20.39 4.44 0.67
N ALA A 56 20.02 4.17 -0.58
CA ALA A 56 20.86 3.37 -1.45
C ALA A 56 22.15 4.14 -1.76
N PRO A 57 23.32 3.48 -1.81
CA PRO A 57 24.54 4.14 -2.25
C PRO A 57 24.35 4.66 -3.67
N LEU A 58 24.83 5.89 -3.93
CA LEU A 58 24.80 6.45 -5.27
C LEU A 58 25.63 5.59 -6.23
N PRO A 59 25.21 5.45 -7.50
CA PRO A 59 26.01 4.78 -8.51
C PRO A 59 27.39 5.44 -8.64
N ASN A 60 28.44 4.64 -8.85
CA ASN A 60 29.82 5.13 -8.94
C ASN A 60 30.01 6.26 -9.96
N PHE A 61 29.26 6.22 -11.07
CA PHE A 61 29.34 7.23 -12.12
C PHE A 61 28.68 8.58 -11.74
N HIS A 62 27.91 8.66 -10.66
CA HIS A 62 27.39 9.92 -10.12
C HIS A 62 28.37 10.61 -9.16
N VAL A 63 29.32 9.86 -8.59
CA VAL A 63 30.21 10.35 -7.52
C VAL A 63 31.68 10.46 -7.95
N LYS A 64 32.05 9.86 -9.08
CA LYS A 64 33.41 9.93 -9.62
C LYS A 64 33.44 10.89 -10.80
N GLN A 65 34.46 11.75 -10.82
CA GLN A 65 34.75 12.58 -11.98
C GLN A 65 35.10 11.70 -13.18
N SER A 66 34.52 12.02 -14.33
CA SER A 66 34.74 11.30 -15.58
C SER A 66 34.80 12.29 -16.75
N PHE A 67 35.28 11.82 -17.90
CA PHE A 67 35.26 12.63 -19.12
C PHE A 67 33.81 12.85 -19.60
N PRO A 68 33.54 13.95 -20.32
CA PRO A 68 32.24 14.16 -20.96
C PRO A 68 31.83 12.94 -21.80
N PHE A 69 30.56 12.56 -21.74
CA PHE A 69 29.98 11.44 -22.49
C PHE A 69 30.52 10.03 -22.15
N SER A 70 31.28 9.87 -21.06
CA SER A 70 31.76 8.55 -20.64
C SER A 70 30.66 7.61 -20.12
N VAL A 71 29.52 8.17 -19.68
CA VAL A 71 28.33 7.45 -19.24
C VAL A 71 27.10 8.16 -19.79
N VAL A 72 26.20 7.42 -20.45
CA VAL A 72 24.97 7.94 -21.05
C VAL A 72 23.79 7.11 -20.53
N GLY A 73 22.76 7.78 -20.03
CA GLY A 73 21.50 7.13 -19.68
C GLY A 73 20.64 6.96 -20.93
N VAL A 74 20.18 5.74 -21.17
CA VAL A 74 19.22 5.42 -22.25
C VAL A 74 17.99 4.82 -21.59
N ASP A 75 16.82 5.35 -21.92
CA ASP A 75 15.54 4.82 -21.47
C ASP A 75 14.52 4.88 -22.61
N PHE A 76 13.54 3.98 -22.57
CA PHE A 76 12.46 3.98 -23.54
C PHE A 76 11.37 4.95 -23.08
N ALA A 77 10.96 5.83 -23.99
CA ALA A 77 9.66 6.47 -23.82
C ALA A 77 8.56 5.40 -23.95
N CYS A 78 7.59 5.43 -23.02
CA CYS A 78 6.33 4.69 -23.09
C CYS A 78 5.64 4.90 -24.47
N PRO A 79 4.68 4.05 -24.91
CA PRO A 79 4.10 4.16 -26.26
C PRO A 79 3.65 5.60 -26.59
N LEU A 80 4.31 6.17 -27.60
CA LEU A 80 3.98 7.50 -28.12
C LEU A 80 2.86 7.34 -29.14
N THR A 81 1.69 7.88 -28.83
CA THR A 81 0.62 8.05 -29.82
C THR A 81 0.83 9.37 -30.54
N TYR A 82 0.82 9.34 -31.87
CA TYR A 82 0.86 10.54 -32.71
C TYR A 82 -0.45 10.64 -33.48
N ILE A 83 -0.99 11.85 -33.58
CA ILE A 83 -2.16 12.12 -34.39
C ILE A 83 -1.68 12.29 -35.84
N THR A 84 -2.04 11.36 -36.71
CA THR A 84 -1.98 11.60 -38.15
C THR A 84 -3.15 12.50 -38.52
N ALA A 85 -2.89 13.68 -39.08
CA ALA A 85 -3.95 14.41 -39.78
C ALA A 85 -4.49 13.51 -40.89
N SER A 86 -5.78 13.19 -40.85
CA SER A 86 -6.47 12.62 -42.02
C SER A 86 -6.33 13.64 -43.14
N ARG A 87 -5.70 13.25 -44.25
CA ARG A 87 -5.83 14.01 -45.49
C ARG A 87 -7.27 13.82 -45.95
N ASP A 88 -8.01 14.92 -45.98
CA ASP A 88 -9.29 15.04 -46.69
C ASP A 88 -9.15 14.59 -48.15
#